data_AF-A0A2W0HB86-F1
#
_entry.id   AF-A0A2W0HB86-F1
#
_cell.length_a   1.000
_cell.length_b   1.000
_cell.length_c   1.000
_cell.angle_alpha   90.00
_cell.angle_beta   90.00
_cell.angle_gamma   90.00
#
_symmetry.space_group_name_H-M   'P 1'
#
loop_
_entity.id
_entity.type
_entity.pdbx_description
1 polymer ?
#
loop_
_entity_poly.entity_id
_entity_poly.type
_entity_poly.pdbx_seq_one_letter_code
_entity_poly.pdbx_strand_id
1 'polypeptide(L)'
;MDEKNKNPLFDQIQQKTNVKQADLFKLAQSAGKTDLKNEQNVRQLIRQVALVANVQVSKKKEDELVKAILSNNVPMDFGTLSKMFNKNGGN
;
A
#
# COMPACT_ATOMS: atom_id res chain seq x y z
N MET A 1 -8.81 20.41 -21.04
CA MET A 1 -7.86 20.20 -19.93
C MET A 1 -8.16 18.83 -19.37
N ASP A 2 -7.52 17.81 -19.92
CA ASP A 2 -7.76 16.41 -19.54
C ASP A 2 -6.68 15.96 -18.56
N GLU A 3 -6.85 16.31 -17.28
CA GLU A 3 -6.01 15.78 -16.20
C GLU A 3 -6.53 14.41 -15.75
N LYS A 4 -6.70 13.48 -16.70
CA LYS A 4 -6.91 12.06 -16.41
C LYS A 4 -5.55 11.36 -16.31
N ASN A 5 -4.72 11.81 -15.37
CA ASN A 5 -3.62 10.96 -14.88
C ASN A 5 -4.25 9.86 -14.02
N LYS A 6 -4.80 8.83 -14.68
CA LYS A 6 -5.12 7.56 -14.05
C LYS A 6 -3.81 7.01 -13.54
N ASN A 7 -3.53 7.18 -12.26
CA ASN A 7 -2.33 6.65 -11.64
C ASN A 7 -2.34 5.13 -11.85
N PRO A 8 -1.45 4.56 -12.69
CA PRO A 8 -1.51 3.17 -13.11
C PRO A 8 -1.46 2.20 -11.92
N LEU A 9 -0.82 2.62 -10.83
CA LEU A 9 -0.79 1.92 -9.56
C LEU A 9 -2.20 1.72 -8.95
N PHE A 10 -3.05 2.75 -8.93
CA PHE A 10 -4.39 2.66 -8.35
C PHE A 10 -5.26 1.69 -9.14
N ASP A 11 -5.20 1.77 -10.48
CA ASP A 11 -5.93 0.86 -11.37
C ASP A 11 -5.51 -0.60 -11.14
N GLN A 12 -4.20 -0.85 -11.01
CA GLN A 12 -3.69 -2.19 -10.75
C GLN A 12 -4.03 -2.71 -9.35
N ILE A 13 -4.03 -1.85 -8.33
CA ILE A 13 -4.48 -2.23 -6.98
C ILE A 13 -5.96 -2.58 -7.00
N GLN A 14 -6.81 -1.77 -7.64
CA GLN A 14 -8.25 -2.02 -7.77
C GLN A 14 -8.55 -3.32 -8.55
N GLN A 15 -7.75 -3.64 -9.57
CA GLN A 15 -7.90 -4.89 -10.31
C GLN A 15 -7.51 -6.12 -9.46
N LYS A 16 -6.50 -6.00 -8.59
CA LYS A 16 -5.97 -7.11 -7.78
C LYS A 16 -6.70 -7.28 -6.45
N THR A 17 -7.17 -6.18 -5.89
CA THR A 17 -7.85 -6.08 -4.61
C THR A 17 -9.09 -5.27 -4.91
N ASN A 18 -10.29 -5.79 -4.67
CA ASN A 18 -11.57 -5.21 -5.10
C ASN A 18 -11.94 -3.89 -4.37
N VAL A 19 -10.95 -3.04 -4.17
CA VAL A 19 -10.92 -1.80 -3.40
C VAL A 19 -11.16 -0.65 -4.36
N LYS A 20 -12.12 0.20 -4.01
CA LYS A 20 -12.39 1.41 -4.78
C LYS A 20 -11.33 2.44 -4.49
N GLN A 21 -11.07 3.31 -5.46
CA GLN A 21 -10.14 4.44 -5.31
C GLN A 21 -10.41 5.27 -4.04
N ALA A 22 -11.67 5.51 -3.69
CA ALA A 22 -12.06 6.23 -2.47
C ALA A 22 -11.60 5.53 -1.18
N ASP A 23 -11.71 4.20 -1.13
CA ASP A 23 -11.25 3.42 0.03
C ASP A 23 -9.73 3.39 0.09
N LEU A 24 -9.06 3.27 -1.07
CA LEU A 24 -7.60 3.35 -1.16
C LEU A 24 -7.07 4.71 -0.69
N PHE A 25 -7.75 5.82 -1.02
CA PHE A 25 -7.42 7.15 -0.49
C PHE A 25 -7.57 7.24 1.03
N LYS A 26 -8.66 6.70 1.60
CA LYS A 26 -8.85 6.66 3.05
C LYS A 26 -7.74 5.86 3.73
N LEU A 27 -7.36 4.71 3.16
CA LEU A 27 -6.27 3.89 3.64
C LEU A 27 -4.93 4.64 3.59
N ALA A 28 -4.64 5.31 2.48
CA ALA A 28 -3.42 6.12 2.34
C ALA A 28 -3.37 7.26 3.37
N GLN A 29 -4.50 7.92 3.65
CA GLN A 29 -4.58 8.95 4.69
C GLN A 29 -4.33 8.38 6.09
N SER A 30 -4.90 7.21 6.41
CA SER A 30 -4.65 6.54 7.68
C SER A 30 -3.17 6.14 7.81
N ALA A 31 -2.58 5.62 6.73
CA ALA A 31 -1.17 5.24 6.69
C ALA A 31 -0.23 6.45 6.88
N GLY A 32 -0.51 7.57 6.20
CA GLY A 32 0.29 8.79 6.32
C GLY A 32 0.24 9.47 7.69
N LYS A 33 -0.82 9.23 8.47
CA LYS A 33 -0.95 9.71 9.86
C LYS A 33 -0.37 8.74 10.90
N THR A 34 -0.10 7.50 10.51
CA THR A 34 0.41 6.47 11.41
C THR A 34 1.91 6.58 11.53
N ASP A 35 2.45 6.39 12.73
CA ASP A 35 3.89 6.35 12.93
C ASP A 35 4.46 5.02 12.42
N LEU A 36 5.00 5.05 11.20
CA LEU A 36 5.60 3.90 10.52
C LEU A 36 6.97 3.49 11.11
N LYS A 37 7.44 4.15 12.17
CA LYS A 37 8.65 3.77 12.91
C LYS A 37 8.39 2.78 14.05
N ASN A 38 7.12 2.58 14.42
CA ASN A 38 6.74 1.67 15.50
C ASN A 38 6.16 0.37 14.93
N GLU A 39 6.75 -0.77 15.30
CA GLU A 39 6.32 -2.10 14.87
C GLU A 39 4.83 -2.35 15.12
N GLN A 40 4.35 -2.00 16.30
CA GLN A 40 2.95 -2.25 16.69
C GLN A 40 1.99 -1.44 15.81
N ASN A 41 2.32 -0.17 15.55
CA ASN A 41 1.51 0.71 14.71
C ASN A 41 1.50 0.23 13.25
N VAL A 42 2.66 -0.13 12.71
CA VAL A 42 2.80 -0.69 11.35
C VAL A 42 2.00 -1.99 11.22
N ARG A 43 2.11 -2.88 12.19
CA ARG A 43 1.39 -4.16 12.23
C ARG A 43 -0.13 -3.96 12.24
N GLN A 44 -0.62 -3.04 13.08
CA GLN A 44 -2.04 -2.69 13.14
C GLN A 44 -2.53 -2.09 11.82
N LEU A 45 -1.74 -1.18 11.23
CA LEU A 45 -2.07 -0.56 9.95
C LEU A 45 -2.17 -1.61 8.82
N ILE A 46 -1.18 -2.51 8.70
CA ILE A 46 -1.20 -3.58 7.69
C ILE A 46 -2.47 -4.43 7.81
N ARG A 47 -2.84 -4.81 9.04
CA ARG A 47 -4.07 -5.58 9.30
C ARG A 47 -5.33 -4.83 8.91
N GLN A 48 -5.44 -3.54 9.26
CA GLN A 48 -6.59 -2.72 8.89
C GLN A 48 -6.71 -2.58 7.37
N VAL A 49 -5.60 -2.31 6.70
CA VAL A 49 -5.53 -2.23 5.23
C VAL A 49 -5.91 -3.56 4.60
N ALA A 50 -5.37 -4.68 5.10
CA ALA A 50 -5.67 -6.03 4.62
C ALA A 50 -7.16 -6.38 4.72
N LEU A 51 -7.79 -6.04 5.84
CA LEU A 51 -9.23 -6.25 6.05
C LEU A 51 -10.08 -5.44 5.09
N VAL A 52 -9.77 -4.15 4.91
CA VAL A 52 -10.49 -3.28 3.96
C VAL A 52 -10.24 -3.73 2.53
N ALA A 53 -9.03 -4.19 2.22
CA ALA A 53 -8.66 -4.67 0.91
C ALA A 53 -9.14 -6.10 0.58
N ASN A 54 -9.74 -6.77 1.56
CA ASN A 54 -10.08 -8.19 1.50
C ASN A 54 -8.88 -9.07 1.07
N VAL A 55 -7.68 -8.71 1.53
CA VAL A 55 -6.43 -9.41 1.25
C VAL A 55 -6.05 -10.24 2.47
N GLN A 56 -5.88 -11.54 2.28
CA GLN A 56 -5.40 -12.41 3.34
C GLN A 56 -3.88 -12.25 3.53
N VAL A 57 -3.50 -11.71 4.70
CA VAL A 57 -2.10 -11.61 5.13
C VAL A 57 -1.86 -12.68 6.19
N SER A 58 -0.97 -13.62 5.89
CA SER A 58 -0.51 -14.61 6.88
C SER A 58 0.47 -13.96 7.86
N LYS A 59 0.62 -14.53 9.07
CA LYS A 59 1.56 -14.00 10.08
C LYS A 59 2.97 -13.75 9.52
N LYS A 60 3.49 -14.71 8.74
CA LYS A 60 4.80 -14.57 8.08
C LYS A 60 4.87 -13.35 7.16
N LYS A 61 3.85 -13.14 6.32
CA LYS A 61 3.78 -11.97 5.42
C LYS A 61 3.63 -10.67 6.20
N GLU A 62 2.85 -10.68 7.28
CA GLU A 62 2.69 -9.54 8.18
C GLU A 62 4.05 -9.13 8.75
N ASP A 63 4.81 -10.08 9.31
CA ASP A 63 6.13 -9.83 9.88
C ASP A 63 7.15 -9.35 8.84
N GLU A 64 7.12 -9.91 7.62
CA GLU A 64 7.97 -9.46 6.51
C GLU A 64 7.65 -8.01 6.09
N LEU A 65 6.38 -7.66 5.97
CA LEU A 65 5.93 -6.29 5.63
C LEU A 65 6.33 -5.30 6.72
N VAL A 66 6.08 -5.65 7.98
CA VAL A 66 6.47 -4.86 9.14
C VAL A 66 7.98 -4.61 9.12
N LYS A 67 8.78 -5.66 8.95
CA LYS A 67 10.24 -5.55 8.89
C LYS A 67 10.69 -4.70 7.70
N ALA A 68 10.08 -4.84 6.53
CA ALA A 68 10.44 -4.09 5.33
C ALA A 68 10.18 -2.58 5.49
N ILE A 69 9.06 -2.22 6.11
CA ILE A 69 8.70 -0.83 6.43
C ILE A 69 9.65 -0.26 7.48
N LEU A 70 9.87 -0.97 8.59
CA LEU A 70 10.77 -0.53 9.67
C LEU A 70 12.23 -0.44 9.24
N SER A 71 12.67 -1.32 8.34
CA SER A 71 14.03 -1.30 7.79
C SER A 71 14.23 -0.20 6.75
N ASN A 72 13.23 0.66 6.49
CA ASN A 72 13.25 1.67 5.43
C ASN A 72 13.56 1.10 4.04
N ASN A 73 13.38 -0.21 3.83
CA ASN A 73 13.61 -0.87 2.54
C ASN A 73 12.46 -0.62 1.54
N VAL A 74 11.34 -0.07 2.02
CA VAL A 74 10.22 0.34 1.19
C VAL A 74 10.22 1.86 1.09
N PRO A 75 10.30 2.43 -0.13
CA PRO A 75 10.17 3.87 -0.28
C PRO A 75 8.77 4.30 0.18
N MET A 76 8.71 5.24 1.12
CA MET A 76 7.44 5.83 1.58
C MET A 76 6.89 6.86 0.58
N ASP A 77 7.69 7.24 -0.41
CA ASP A 77 7.31 8.17 -1.47
C ASP A 77 6.45 7.47 -2.54
N PHE A 78 5.25 8.01 -2.76
CA PHE A 78 4.27 7.48 -3.72
C PHE A 78 4.82 7.45 -5.16
N GLY A 79 5.63 8.44 -5.55
CA GLY A 79 6.23 8.50 -6.88
C GLY A 79 7.20 7.34 -7.12
N THR A 80 7.98 6.99 -6.11
CA THR A 80 8.93 5.87 -6.15
C THR A 80 8.21 4.53 -6.12
N LEU A 81 7.19 4.37 -5.27
CA LEU A 81 6.34 3.17 -5.23
C LEU A 81 5.66 2.90 -6.57
N SER A 82 5.09 3.95 -7.17
CA SER A 82 4.44 3.85 -8.48
C SER A 82 5.42 3.38 -9.56
N LYS A 83 6.68 3.86 -9.54
CA LYS A 83 7.72 3.42 -10.46
C LYS A 83 8.11 1.95 -10.24
N MET A 84 8.27 1.51 -8.98
CA MET A 84 8.61 0.11 -8.67
C MET A 84 7.51 -0.85 -9.09
N PHE A 85 6.25 -0.49 -8.85
CA PHE A 85 5.11 -1.34 -9.18
C PHE A 85 4.87 -1.41 -10.69
N ASN A 86 4.96 -0.27 -11.39
CA ASN A 86 4.81 -0.23 -12.84
C ASN A 86 5.95 -1.00 -13.56
N LYS A 87 7.17 -0.97 -13.00
CA LYS A 87 8.32 -1.71 -13.54
C LYS A 87 8.18 -3.23 -13.45
N ASN A 88 7.40 -3.74 -12.49
CA ASN A 88 7.17 -5.18 -12.31
C ASN A 88 5.89 -5.69 -13.00
N GLY A 89 5.13 -4.81 -13.68
CA GLY A 89 3.92 -5.15 -14.43
C GLY A 89 4.09 -5.18 -15.95
N GLY A 90 5.32 -5.01 -16.45
CA GLY A 90 5.64 -5.04 -17.88
C GLY A 90 6.42 -6.29 -18.26
N ASN A 91 5.70 -7.37 -18.58
CA ASN A 91 6.09 -8.37 -19.56
C ASN A 91 4.82 -9.02 -20.13
#